data_AF-A0A1W1CWQ9-F1
#
_entry.id   AF-A0A1W1CWQ9-F1
#
_cell.length_a   1.000
_cell.length_b   1.000
_cell.length_c   1.000
_cell.angle_alpha   90.00
_cell.angle_beta   90.00
_cell.angle_gamma   90.00
#
_symmetry.space_group_name_H-M   'P 1'
#
loop_
_entity.id
_entity.type
_entity.pdbx_description
1 polymer ?
#
loop_
_entity_poly.entity_id
_entity_poly.type
_entity_poly.pdbx_seq_one_letter_code
_entity_poly.pdbx_strand_id
1 'polypeptide(L)'
;MKIVIVLAILLAVALITLFYKKEEDTFKMLFSFFVLFYIIGLAIVGTVMRSLMPLFLAHVVALIFSYGALLYYIFRDRKQFIIWLLPFGTLALYVVLAWIGNEHIIWFS
;
A
#
# COMPACT_ATOMS: atom_id res chain seq x y z
N MET A 1 -15.16 5.71 -8.34
CA MET A 1 -13.77 5.44 -7.89
C MET A 1 -13.51 5.90 -6.46
N LYS A 2 -13.79 7.16 -6.09
CA LYS A 2 -13.52 7.67 -4.73
C LYS A 2 -14.27 6.92 -3.61
N ILE A 3 -15.52 6.54 -3.86
CA ILE A 3 -16.34 5.76 -2.90
C ILE A 3 -15.69 4.42 -2.52
N VAL A 4 -15.09 3.72 -3.48
CA VAL A 4 -14.47 2.41 -3.23
C VAL A 4 -13.28 2.55 -2.27
N ILE A 5 -12.47 3.59 -2.44
CA ILE A 5 -11.33 3.89 -1.56
C ILE A 5 -11.83 4.24 -0.16
N VAL A 6 -12.87 5.07 -0.05
CA VAL A 6 -13.46 5.44 1.24
C VAL A 6 -14.03 4.21 1.96
N LEU A 7 -14.75 3.34 1.24
CA LEU A 7 -15.28 2.09 1.80
C LEU A 7 -14.17 1.14 2.27
N ALA A 8 -13.09 1.01 1.51
CA ALA A 8 -11.93 0.20 1.90
C ALA A 8 -11.29 0.75 3.18
N ILE A 9 -11.11 2.07 3.29
CA ILE A 9 -10.56 2.69 4.50
C ILE A 9 -11.49 2.44 5.69
N LEU A 10 -12.79 2.68 5.56
CA LEU A 10 -13.77 2.44 6.62
C LEU A 10 -13.77 0.97 7.08
N LEU A 11 -13.69 0.03 6.14
CA LEU A 11 -13.63 -1.40 6.44
C LEU A 11 -12.36 -1.76 7.20
N ALA A 12 -11.19 -1.25 6.78
CA ALA A 12 -9.94 -1.46 7.51
C ALA A 12 -10.01 -0.87 8.93
N VAL A 13 -10.50 0.35 9.11
CA VAL A 13 -10.68 0.98 10.42
C VAL A 13 -11.62 0.16 11.32
N ALA A 14 -12.75 -0.32 10.77
CA ALA A 14 -13.68 -1.16 11.49
C ALA A 14 -13.04 -2.48 11.93
N LEU A 15 -12.26 -3.13 11.08
CA LEU A 15 -11.56 -4.37 11.42
C LEU A 15 -10.47 -4.15 12.48
N ILE A 16 -9.68 -3.08 12.35
CA ILE A 16 -8.63 -2.75 13.33
C ILE A 16 -9.25 -2.54 14.72
N THR A 17 -10.34 -1.77 14.80
CA THR A 17 -10.99 -1.48 16.10
C THR A 17 -11.68 -2.71 16.69
N LEU A 18 -12.29 -3.57 15.85
CA LEU A 18 -12.93 -4.81 16.31
C LEU A 18 -11.90 -5.82 16.84
N PHE A 19 -10.79 -6.03 16.13
CA PHE A 19 -9.70 -6.91 16.57
C PHE A 19 -8.97 -6.37 17.80
N TYR A 20 -8.77 -5.05 17.88
CA TYR A 20 -8.25 -4.42 19.10
C TYR A 20 -9.13 -4.72 20.32
N LYS A 21 -10.46 -4.61 20.18
CA LYS A 21 -11.38 -4.93 21.28
C LYS A 21 -11.30 -6.40 21.72
N LYS A 22 -10.88 -7.31 20.84
CA LYS A 22 -10.78 -8.75 21.13
C LYS A 22 -9.45 -9.14 21.76
N GLU A 23 -8.35 -8.55 21.30
CA GLU A 23 -6.98 -8.93 21.71
C GLU A 23 -6.37 -7.96 22.73
N GLU A 24 -6.92 -6.75 22.87
CA GLU A 24 -6.40 -5.64 23.68
C GLU A 24 -4.94 -5.22 23.34
N ASP A 25 -4.42 -5.69 22.21
CA ASP A 25 -3.06 -5.40 21.74
C ASP A 25 -2.99 -4.01 21.09
N THR A 26 -2.55 -3.04 21.88
CA THR A 26 -2.39 -1.64 21.46
C THR A 26 -1.27 -1.47 20.43
N PHE A 27 -0.22 -2.30 20.46
CA PHE A 27 0.87 -2.25 19.48
C PHE A 27 0.40 -2.71 18.10
N LYS A 28 -0.36 -3.81 18.04
CA LYS A 28 -0.96 -4.32 16.79
C LYS A 28 -1.93 -3.31 16.19
N MET A 29 -2.71 -2.62 17.02
CA MET A 29 -3.61 -1.54 16.60
C MET A 29 -2.83 -0.37 15.99
N LEU A 30 -1.87 0.20 16.72
CA LEU A 30 -1.04 1.34 16.26
C LEU A 30 -0.32 1.02 14.96
N PHE A 31 0.28 -0.17 14.87
CA PHE A 31 0.97 -0.61 13.67
C PHE A 31 0.02 -0.75 12.48
N SER A 32 -1.17 -1.30 12.68
CA SER A 32 -2.18 -1.42 11.62
C SER A 32 -2.65 -0.05 11.12
N PHE A 33 -2.85 0.92 12.02
CA PHE A 33 -3.15 2.30 11.63
C PHE A 33 -2.01 2.96 10.86
N PHE A 34 -0.76 2.73 11.26
CA PHE A 34 0.40 3.27 10.56
C PHE A 34 0.49 2.73 9.13
N VAL A 35 0.32 1.42 8.95
CA VAL A 35 0.29 0.78 7.63
C VAL A 35 -0.90 1.29 6.81
N LEU A 36 -2.08 1.47 7.41
CA LEU A 36 -3.24 2.04 6.73
C LEU A 36 -2.96 3.48 6.24
N PHE A 37 -2.38 4.33 7.08
CA PHE A 37 -1.97 5.68 6.71
C PHE A 37 -0.99 5.68 5.53
N TYR A 38 -0.02 4.76 5.57
CA TYR A 38 0.95 4.60 4.49
C TYR A 38 0.29 4.18 3.17
N ILE A 39 -0.62 3.20 3.20
CA ILE A 39 -1.42 2.76 2.06
C ILE A 39 -2.23 3.92 1.46
N ILE A 40 -2.84 4.76 2.31
CA ILE A 40 -3.57 5.95 1.86
C ILE A 40 -2.62 6.94 1.16
N GLY A 41 -1.43 7.16 1.72
CA GLY A 41 -0.39 7.97 1.09
C GLY A 41 -0.02 7.46 -0.30
N LEU A 42 0.23 6.16 -0.43
CA LEU A 42 0.48 5.51 -1.73
C LEU A 42 -0.69 5.68 -2.70
N ALA A 43 -1.93 5.55 -2.24
CA ALA A 43 -3.10 5.74 -3.09
C ALA A 43 -3.17 7.16 -3.67
N ILE A 44 -2.81 8.18 -2.88
CA ILE A 44 -2.76 9.57 -3.32
C ILE A 44 -1.62 9.80 -4.34
N VAL A 45 -0.42 9.25 -4.08
CA VAL A 45 0.72 9.35 -5.01
C VAL A 45 0.41 8.66 -6.35
N GLY A 46 -0.30 7.52 -6.30
CA GLY A 46 -0.71 6.80 -7.49
C GLY A 46 -1.58 7.61 -8.46
N THR A 47 -2.32 8.60 -7.96
CA THR A 47 -3.09 9.50 -8.83
C THR A 47 -2.21 10.34 -9.76
N VAL A 48 -1.00 10.69 -9.33
CA VAL A 48 -0.03 11.48 -10.11
C VAL A 48 0.61 10.63 -11.20
N MET A 49 0.77 9.33 -10.96
CA MET A 49 1.41 8.38 -11.89
C MET A 49 0.50 7.90 -13.03
N ARG A 50 -0.75 8.39 -13.12
CA ARG A 50 -1.70 7.98 -14.16
C ARG A 50 -1.24 8.23 -15.59
N SER A 51 -0.35 9.19 -15.81
CA SER A 51 0.21 9.49 -17.13
C SER A 51 1.06 8.34 -17.68
N LEU A 52 1.62 7.49 -16.81
CA LEU A 52 2.44 6.34 -17.19
C LEU A 52 1.65 5.05 -16.96
N MET A 53 0.87 4.64 -17.96
CA MET A 53 -0.12 3.56 -17.84
C MET A 53 0.43 2.21 -17.30
N PRO A 54 1.59 1.68 -17.77
CA PRO A 54 2.16 0.44 -17.21
C PRO A 54 2.54 0.59 -15.73
N LEU A 55 2.99 1.79 -15.37
CA LEU A 55 3.49 2.14 -14.06
C LEU A 55 2.36 2.31 -13.05
N PHE A 56 1.29 2.97 -13.48
CA PHE A 56 0.04 3.06 -12.74
C PHE A 56 -0.53 1.68 -12.44
N LEU A 57 -0.46 0.75 -13.39
CA LEU A 57 -0.94 -0.62 -13.20
C LEU A 57 -0.12 -1.39 -12.16
N ALA A 58 1.21 -1.31 -12.22
CA ALA A 58 2.08 -1.91 -11.21
C ALA A 58 1.82 -1.34 -9.80
N HIS A 59 1.63 -0.01 -9.71
CA HIS A 59 1.29 0.67 -8.46
C HIS A 59 -0.06 0.24 -7.89
N VAL A 60 -1.09 0.12 -8.73
CA VAL A 60 -2.42 -0.36 -8.32
C VAL A 60 -2.35 -1.79 -7.81
N VAL A 61 -1.59 -2.67 -8.48
CA VAL A 61 -1.37 -4.05 -8.02
C VAL A 61 -0.68 -4.06 -6.65
N ALA A 62 0.40 -3.28 -6.49
CA ALA A 62 1.10 -3.15 -5.21
C ALA A 62 0.18 -2.66 -4.08
N LEU A 63 -0.72 -1.72 -4.38
CA LEU A 63 -1.74 -1.23 -3.46
C LEU A 63 -2.71 -2.33 -3.02
N ILE A 64 -3.21 -3.12 -3.97
CA ILE A 64 -4.11 -4.25 -3.69
C ILE A 64 -3.41 -5.28 -2.79
N PHE A 65 -2.17 -5.64 -3.10
CA PHE A 65 -1.39 -6.56 -2.28
C PHE A 65 -1.08 -6.01 -0.89
N SER A 66 -0.75 -4.72 -0.77
CA SER A 66 -0.48 -4.07 0.52
C SER A 66 -1.73 -4.03 1.40
N TYR A 67 -2.88 -3.72 0.80
CA TYR A 67 -4.16 -3.74 1.49
C TYR A 67 -4.56 -5.18 1.91
N GLY A 68 -4.38 -6.16 1.02
CA GLY A 68 -4.59 -7.57 1.35
C GLY A 68 -3.66 -8.06 2.47
N ALA A 69 -2.40 -7.62 2.48
CA ALA A 69 -1.44 -7.94 3.53
C ALA A 69 -1.82 -7.31 4.87
N LEU A 70 -2.34 -6.08 4.89
CA LEU A 70 -2.89 -5.45 6.09
C LEU A 70 -4.06 -6.27 6.65
N LEU A 71 -5.02 -6.67 5.80
CA LEU A 71 -6.12 -7.53 6.23
C LEU A 71 -5.60 -8.85 6.78
N TYR A 72 -4.69 -9.51 6.06
CA TYR A 72 -4.08 -10.77 6.51
C TYR A 72 -3.38 -10.64 7.87
N TYR A 73 -2.67 -9.54 8.10
CA TYR A 73 -2.03 -9.22 9.37
C TYR A 73 -3.03 -9.04 10.51
N ILE A 74 -4.15 -8.35 10.26
CA ILE A 74 -5.21 -8.19 11.26
C ILE A 74 -5.76 -9.57 11.66
N PHE A 75 -6.00 -10.45 10.68
CA PHE A 75 -6.55 -11.80 10.92
C PHE A 75 -5.57 -12.82 11.51
N ARG A 76 -4.25 -12.59 11.41
CA ARG A 76 -3.22 -13.58 11.78
C ARG A 76 -2.26 -13.01 12.82
N ASP A 77 -2.16 -13.66 13.98
CA ASP A 77 -1.34 -13.24 15.14
C ASP A 77 0.20 -13.15 14.95
N ARG A 78 0.72 -13.27 13.72
CA ARG A 78 2.17 -13.27 13.50
C ARG A 78 2.67 -11.91 13.05
N LYS A 79 3.80 -11.49 13.66
CA LYS A 79 4.71 -10.39 13.28
C LYS A 79 5.28 -10.62 11.87
N GLN A 80 4.46 -10.55 10.82
CA GLN A 80 4.94 -10.75 9.46
C GLN A 80 5.52 -9.44 8.91
N PHE A 81 6.84 -9.30 9.02
CA PHE A 81 7.65 -8.28 8.36
C PHE A 81 7.45 -8.24 6.82
N ILE A 82 6.84 -9.27 6.22
CA ILE A 82 6.47 -9.35 4.80
C ILE A 82 5.52 -8.21 4.37
N ILE A 83 4.75 -7.64 5.30
CA ILE A 83 3.84 -6.51 5.03
C ILE A 83 4.59 -5.27 4.53
N TRP A 84 5.82 -5.05 5.00
CA TRP A 84 6.66 -3.94 4.57
C TRP A 84 7.31 -4.17 3.21
N LEU A 85 7.66 -5.42 2.89
CA LEU A 85 8.53 -5.71 1.76
C LEU A 85 7.84 -5.54 0.40
N LEU A 86 6.54 -5.76 0.31
CA LEU A 86 5.78 -5.68 -0.94
C LEU A 86 5.62 -4.24 -1.47
N PRO A 87 5.11 -3.26 -0.68
CA PRO A 87 5.02 -1.88 -1.16
C PRO A 87 6.38 -1.19 -1.27
N PHE A 88 7.32 -1.43 -0.34
CA PHE A 88 8.66 -0.83 -0.45
C PHE A 88 9.48 -1.45 -1.57
N GLY A 89 9.38 -2.76 -1.79
CA GLY A 89 10.06 -3.43 -2.89
C GLY A 89 9.58 -2.94 -4.25
N THR A 90 8.26 -2.73 -4.41
CA THR A 90 7.71 -2.20 -5.66
C THR A 90 8.06 -0.72 -5.87
N LEU A 91 8.05 0.11 -4.83
CA LEU A 91 8.52 1.50 -4.89
C LEU A 91 10.03 1.61 -5.16
N ALA A 92 10.86 0.80 -4.51
CA ALA A 92 12.31 0.79 -4.71
C ALA A 92 12.66 0.28 -6.11
N LEU A 93 12.02 -0.81 -6.56
CA LEU A 93 12.13 -1.31 -7.93
C LEU A 93 11.70 -0.23 -8.94
N TYR A 94 10.64 0.52 -8.62
CA TYR A 94 10.20 1.65 -9.43
C TYR A 94 11.24 2.77 -9.51
N VAL A 95 11.82 3.23 -8.39
CA VAL A 95 12.87 4.26 -8.39
C VAL A 95 14.08 3.80 -9.22
N VAL A 96 14.45 2.53 -9.10
CA VAL A 96 15.53 1.92 -9.88
C VAL A 96 15.18 1.86 -11.37
N LEU A 97 13.98 1.40 -11.74
CA LEU A 97 13.54 1.32 -13.14
C LEU A 97 13.35 2.70 -13.76
N ALA A 98 12.87 3.69 -13.02
CA ALA A 98 12.74 5.07 -13.47
C ALA A 98 14.11 5.71 -13.69
N TRP A 99 15.08 5.43 -12.81
CA TRP A 99 16.46 5.87 -12.98
C TRP A 99 17.10 5.28 -14.25
N ILE A 100 16.97 3.95 -14.43
CA ILE A 100 17.51 3.24 -15.61
C ILE A 100 16.76 3.65 -16.90
N GLY A 101 15.45 3.81 -16.83
CA GLY A 101 14.60 4.17 -17.97
C GLY A 101 14.79 5.62 -18.43
N ASN A 102 15.23 6.53 -17.55
CA ASN A 102 15.49 7.92 -17.90
C ASN A 102 16.62 8.07 -18.94
N GLU A 103 17.48 7.06 -19.07
CA GLU A 103 18.58 7.04 -20.04
C GLU A 103 18.09 6.78 -21.49
N HIS A 104 16.87 6.26 -21.67
CA HIS A 104 16.30 5.95 -22.99
C HIS A 104 15.27 6.97 -23.50
N ILE A 105 14.85 7.95 -22.69
CA ILE A 105 13.87 8.98 -23.10
C ILE A 105 14.57 10.21 -23.72
N ILE A 106 15.88 10.40 -23.49
CA ILE A 106 16.65 11.54 -23.99
C ILE A 106 16.90 11.46 -25.51
N TRP A 107 16.80 10.26 -26.12
CA TRP A 107 17.07 10.06 -27.55
C TRP A 107 15.90 10.37 -28.50
N PHE A 108 14.72 10.73 -27.96
CA PHE A 108 13.53 11.07 -28.75
C PHE A 108 13.00 12.50 -28.50
N SER A 109 13.85 13.44 -28.07
CA SER A 109 13.55 14.88 -28.11
C SER A 109 14.37 15.60 -29.16
#